data_AF-A0A934SSZ4-F1
#
_entry.id   AF-A0A934SSZ4-F1
#
_cell.length_a   1.000
_cell.length_b   1.000
_cell.length_c   1.000
_cell.angle_alpha   90.00
_cell.angle_beta   90.00
_cell.angle_gamma   90.00
#
_symmetry.space_group_name_H-M   'P 1'
#
loop_
_entity.id
_entity.type
_entity.pdbx_description
1 polymer ?
#
loop_
_entity_poly.entity_id
_entity_poly.type
_entity_poly.pdbx_seq_one_letter_code
_entity_poly.pdbx_strand_id
1 'polypeptide(L)'
;MDTNQLQQLLSAAYPNMTFEQLAYTHQGAERVALLLQKNGMAIHDPTVSECGRFGAEPYFYGMTENHARMLRRHNLHYERTQVQCFEDLQAIKASVLRAVASDPDRLHQDPKEFLLDLGFEEYNSGGVMVYRIDDPSTGQQLLVFDNEGDGIPATFADIEMARYGADESLLGPAIDIHGKLVYPDL
;
A
#
# COMPACT_ATOMS: atom_id res chain seq x y z
N MET A 1 1.48 12.57 -3.73
CA MET A 1 2.65 13.49 -3.67
C MET A 1 3.67 12.99 -4.65
N ASP A 2 4.27 13.86 -5.47
CA ASP A 2 5.27 13.43 -6.44
C ASP A 2 6.63 13.16 -5.77
N THR A 3 7.48 12.35 -6.41
CA THR A 3 8.81 11.97 -5.91
C THR A 3 9.68 13.17 -5.55
N ASN A 4 9.69 14.22 -6.39
CA ASN A 4 10.55 15.39 -6.17
C ASN A 4 10.09 16.19 -4.95
N GLN A 5 8.77 16.38 -4.77
CA GLN A 5 8.22 16.98 -3.56
C GLN A 5 8.59 16.18 -2.30
N LEU A 6 8.46 14.85 -2.35
CA LEU A 6 8.82 13.99 -1.22
C LEU A 6 10.32 14.08 -0.91
N GLN A 7 11.18 14.00 -1.92
CA GLN A 7 12.63 14.10 -1.72
C GLN A 7 13.03 15.46 -1.14
N GLN A 8 12.46 16.56 -1.63
CA GLN A 8 12.72 17.90 -1.10
C GLN A 8 12.31 18.02 0.37
N LEU A 9 11.13 17.51 0.72
CA LEU A 9 10.62 17.48 2.08
C LEU A 9 11.55 16.68 3.01
N LEU A 10 11.92 15.46 2.60
CA LEU A 10 12.82 14.61 3.38
C LEU A 10 14.23 15.21 3.51
N SER A 11 14.79 15.76 2.44
CA SER A 11 16.13 16.38 2.45
C SER A 11 16.17 17.63 3.34
N ALA A 12 15.08 18.41 3.38
CA ALA A 12 14.97 19.56 4.28
C ALA A 12 14.86 19.14 5.75
N ALA A 13 14.10 18.08 6.04
CA ALA A 13 13.96 17.54 7.39
C ALA A 13 15.23 16.87 7.91
N TYR A 14 16.04 16.28 7.01
CA TYR A 14 17.21 15.47 7.35
C TYR A 14 18.45 15.88 6.55
N PRO A 15 19.03 17.07 6.80
CA PRO A 15 20.12 17.63 5.99
C PRO A 15 21.43 16.84 6.04
N ASN A 16 21.58 15.92 7.00
CA ASN A 16 22.76 15.06 7.16
C ASN A 16 22.56 13.66 6.53
N MET A 17 21.46 13.45 5.82
CA MET A 17 21.16 12.21 5.10
C MET A 17 21.18 12.46 3.59
N THR A 18 21.48 11.41 2.84
CA THR A 18 21.42 11.47 1.38
C THR A 18 20.22 10.65 0.92
N PHE A 19 19.44 11.23 0.01
CA PHE A 19 18.32 10.54 -0.65
C PHE A 19 18.65 10.37 -2.13
N GLU A 20 18.63 9.14 -2.60
CA GLU A 20 18.88 8.77 -4.00
C GLU A 20 17.58 8.38 -4.69
N GLN A 21 17.43 8.79 -5.96
CA GLN A 21 16.31 8.39 -6.81
C GLN A 21 16.73 7.19 -7.67
N LEU A 22 15.95 6.12 -7.62
CA LEU A 22 16.11 4.97 -8.50
C LEU A 22 14.99 4.94 -9.54
N ALA A 23 15.32 5.26 -10.78
CA ALA A 23 14.36 5.28 -11.88
C ALA A 23 14.01 3.86 -12.34
N TYR A 24 12.76 3.68 -12.76
CA TYR A 24 12.26 2.44 -13.35
C TYR A 24 11.09 2.67 -14.29
N THR A 25 10.74 1.66 -15.09
CA THR A 25 9.63 1.71 -16.05
C THR A 25 8.55 0.70 -15.68
N HIS A 26 7.32 1.16 -15.48
CA HIS A 26 6.15 0.31 -15.23
C HIS A 26 4.99 0.71 -16.15
N GLN A 27 4.38 -0.26 -16.83
CA GLN A 27 3.27 -0.05 -17.77
C GLN A 27 3.51 1.08 -18.78
N GLY A 28 4.77 1.24 -19.23
CA GLY A 28 5.16 2.29 -20.19
C GLY A 28 5.27 3.70 -19.59
N ALA A 29 5.12 3.86 -18.27
CA ALA A 29 5.38 5.10 -17.56
C ALA A 29 6.69 5.02 -16.76
N GLU A 30 7.47 6.10 -16.78
CA GLU A 30 8.62 6.25 -15.87
C GLU A 30 8.12 6.54 -14.45
N ARG A 31 8.77 5.88 -13.49
CA ARG A 31 8.51 5.96 -12.05
C ARG A 31 9.85 5.96 -11.31
N VAL A 32 9.83 6.32 -10.04
CA VAL A 32 11.05 6.50 -9.24
C VAL A 32 10.82 5.95 -7.83
N ALA A 33 11.78 5.20 -7.31
CA ALA A 33 11.89 4.87 -5.88
C ALA A 33 12.86 5.85 -5.20
N LEU A 34 12.71 6.04 -3.89
CA LEU A 34 13.60 6.87 -3.08
C LEU A 34 14.38 6.00 -2.10
N LEU A 35 15.70 6.00 -2.18
CA LEU A 35 16.56 5.30 -1.25
C LEU A 35 17.12 6.28 -0.23
N LEU A 36 16.96 5.97 1.06
CA LEU A 36 17.72 6.64 2.11
C LEU A 36 19.10 6.00 2.18
N GLN A 37 20.16 6.78 2.03
CA GLN A 37 21.52 6.33 2.32
C GLN A 37 21.96 6.82 3.71
N LYS A 38 22.21 5.88 4.62
CA LYS A 38 22.75 6.16 5.96
C LYS A 38 23.97 5.29 6.24
N ASN A 39 25.10 5.92 6.57
CA ASN A 39 26.37 5.23 6.85
C ASN A 39 26.79 4.25 5.73
N GLY A 40 26.58 4.63 4.47
CA GLY A 40 26.89 3.80 3.31
C GLY A 40 25.89 2.66 3.04
N MET A 41 24.84 2.51 3.84
CA MET A 41 23.77 1.54 3.60
C MET A 41 22.58 2.21 2.91
N ALA A 42 22.12 1.63 1.81
CA ALA A 42 20.89 2.03 1.14
C ALA A 42 19.68 1.34 1.77
N ILE A 43 18.63 2.11 2.03
CA ILE A 43 17.44 1.68 2.77
C ILE A 43 16.22 2.20 2.00
N HIS A 44 15.52 1.30 1.36
CA HIS A 44 14.22 1.58 0.72
C HIS A 44 13.07 1.63 1.74
N ASP A 45 12.93 0.65 2.63
CA ASP A 45 12.01 0.70 3.77
C ASP A 45 12.78 0.77 5.10
N PRO A 46 12.67 1.84 5.89
CA PRO A 46 13.34 1.93 7.19
C PRO A 46 12.74 0.98 8.24
N THR A 47 11.53 0.48 8.04
CA THR A 47 10.83 -0.45 8.95
C THR A 47 11.04 -1.92 8.59
N VAL A 48 11.50 -2.21 7.37
CA VAL A 48 11.71 -3.57 6.87
C VAL A 48 13.07 -3.66 6.16
N SER A 49 13.94 -4.55 6.63
CA SER A 49 15.23 -4.82 6.01
C SER A 49 15.13 -6.04 5.08
N GLU A 50 15.61 -5.93 3.83
CA GLU A 50 15.70 -7.07 2.87
C GLU A 50 16.52 -8.25 3.41
N CYS A 51 17.42 -8.01 4.36
CA CYS A 51 18.25 -9.04 4.98
C CYS A 51 17.70 -9.54 6.33
N GLY A 52 16.51 -9.10 6.76
CA GLY A 52 15.86 -9.53 8.01
C GLY A 52 16.66 -9.21 9.28
N ARG A 53 17.80 -8.52 9.16
CA ARG A 53 18.75 -8.29 10.26
C ARG A 53 18.47 -7.01 11.05
N PHE A 54 17.69 -6.09 10.49
CA PHE A 54 17.49 -4.76 11.07
C PHE A 54 16.06 -4.25 10.84
N GLY A 55 15.06 -4.96 11.37
CA GLY A 55 13.75 -4.33 11.64
C GLY A 55 13.97 -3.23 12.69
N ALA A 56 14.44 -2.08 12.24
CA ALA A 56 14.80 -0.97 13.10
C ALA A 56 13.66 0.05 13.06
N GLU A 57 13.20 0.46 14.23
CA GLU A 57 12.24 1.54 14.35
C GLU A 57 12.74 2.82 13.62
N PRO A 58 11.85 3.59 12.99
CA PRO A 58 12.20 4.80 12.22
C PRO A 58 13.13 5.78 12.95
N TYR A 59 13.02 5.88 14.28
CA TYR A 59 13.84 6.78 15.09
C TYR A 59 15.33 6.41 15.06
N PHE A 60 15.73 5.16 14.81
CA PHE A 60 17.13 4.79 14.64
C PHE A 60 17.76 5.45 13.41
N TYR A 61 16.92 5.74 12.41
CA TYR A 61 17.32 6.52 11.25
C TYR A 61 17.28 8.01 11.52
N GLY A 62 16.68 8.46 12.63
CA GLY A 62 16.40 9.85 12.92
C GLY A 62 15.09 10.31 12.27
N MET A 63 14.31 9.38 11.71
CA MET A 63 13.06 9.68 11.05
C MET A 63 11.89 9.71 12.03
N THR A 64 10.93 10.60 11.79
CA THR A 64 9.60 10.47 12.39
C THR A 64 8.86 9.29 11.76
N GLU A 65 7.89 8.73 12.48
CA GLU A 65 7.05 7.65 11.95
C GLU A 65 6.33 8.09 10.66
N ASN A 66 5.81 9.32 10.63
CA ASN A 66 5.13 9.84 9.44
C ASN A 66 6.06 9.92 8.21
N HIS A 67 7.30 10.40 8.38
CA HIS A 67 8.25 10.46 7.28
C HIS A 67 8.65 9.06 6.79
N ALA A 68 8.77 8.08 7.69
CA ALA A 68 9.02 6.69 7.32
C ALA A 68 7.83 6.09 6.55
N ARG A 69 6.59 6.35 6.98
CA ARG A 69 5.39 5.94 6.24
C ARG A 69 5.33 6.54 4.85
N MET A 70 5.61 7.84 4.70
CA MET A 70 5.64 8.51 3.40
C MET A 70 6.66 7.88 2.44
N LEU A 71 7.88 7.60 2.94
CA LEU A 71 8.92 6.93 2.17
C LEU A 71 8.51 5.50 1.78
N ARG A 72 7.99 4.72 2.72
CA ARG A 72 7.51 3.36 2.49
C ARG A 72 6.39 3.32 1.46
N ARG A 73 5.36 4.16 1.60
CA ARG A 73 4.25 4.22 0.61
C ARG A 73 4.77 4.47 -0.80
N HIS A 74 5.75 5.36 -0.92
CA HIS A 74 6.37 5.66 -2.21
C HIS A 74 7.14 4.45 -2.77
N ASN A 75 7.90 3.75 -1.93
CA ASN A 75 8.77 2.65 -2.36
C ASN A 75 8.06 1.30 -2.47
N LEU A 76 6.96 1.09 -1.75
CA LEU A 76 6.12 -0.10 -1.88
C LEU A 76 5.57 -0.20 -3.31
N HIS A 77 5.26 0.94 -3.94
CA HIS A 77 4.92 0.98 -5.36
C HIS A 77 6.07 0.50 -6.26
N TYR A 78 7.32 0.83 -5.93
CA TYR A 78 8.50 0.32 -6.64
C TYR A 78 8.68 -1.19 -6.47
N GLU A 79 8.61 -1.70 -5.23
CA GLU A 79 8.79 -3.12 -4.93
C GLU A 79 7.81 -3.99 -5.72
N ARG A 80 6.54 -3.60 -5.72
CA ARG A 80 5.46 -4.29 -6.45
C ARG A 80 5.70 -4.37 -7.94
N THR A 81 6.23 -3.29 -8.51
CA THR A 81 6.26 -3.12 -9.95
C THR A 81 7.57 -3.58 -10.59
N GLN A 82 8.65 -3.78 -9.82
CA GLN A 82 9.99 -4.07 -10.35
C GLN A 82 10.63 -5.34 -9.80
N VAL A 83 10.41 -5.69 -8.54
CA VAL A 83 11.20 -6.76 -7.88
C VAL A 83 10.61 -8.16 -8.14
N GLN A 84 9.55 -8.28 -8.96
CA GLN A 84 8.76 -9.52 -9.08
C GLN A 84 8.40 -10.07 -7.69
N CYS A 85 8.08 -9.18 -6.75
CA CYS A 85 7.55 -9.62 -5.47
C CYS A 85 6.17 -10.21 -5.74
N PHE A 86 6.04 -11.51 -5.54
CA PHE A 86 4.74 -12.18 -5.61
C PHE A 86 3.93 -11.69 -4.41
N GLU A 87 2.93 -10.84 -4.68
CA GLU A 87 2.00 -10.45 -3.65
C GLU A 87 0.86 -11.45 -3.56
N ASP A 88 0.83 -12.20 -2.47
CA ASP A 88 -0.35 -12.98 -2.14
C ASP A 88 -1.46 -12.02 -1.71
N LEU A 89 -2.34 -11.67 -2.66
CA LEU A 89 -3.51 -10.82 -2.42
C LEU A 89 -4.38 -11.36 -1.26
N GLN A 90 -4.36 -12.67 -0.98
CA GLN A 90 -5.05 -13.23 0.18
C GLN A 90 -4.34 -12.90 1.50
N ALA A 91 -3.01 -12.88 1.52
CA ALA A 91 -2.25 -12.44 2.68
C ALA A 91 -2.48 -10.95 2.99
N ILE A 92 -2.59 -10.11 1.95
CA ILE A 92 -2.93 -8.69 2.09
C ILE A 92 -4.35 -8.53 2.61
N LYS A 93 -5.32 -9.23 2.01
CA LYS A 93 -6.71 -9.28 2.49
C LYS A 93 -6.77 -9.69 3.97
N ALA A 94 -6.06 -10.73 4.37
CA ALA A 94 -6.00 -11.19 5.76
C ALA A 94 -5.36 -10.16 6.71
N SER A 95 -4.39 -9.37 6.22
CA SER A 95 -3.75 -8.31 7.00
C SER A 95 -4.71 -7.16 7.31
N VAL A 96 -5.57 -6.79 6.34
CA VAL A 96 -6.66 -5.80 6.55
C VAL A 96 -7.61 -6.29 7.64
N LEU A 97 -8.12 -7.53 7.52
CA LEU A 97 -9.05 -8.11 8.50
C LEU A 97 -8.43 -8.19 9.91
N ARG A 98 -7.17 -8.63 10.00
CA ARG A 98 -6.47 -8.76 11.28
C ARG A 98 -6.28 -7.41 11.96
N ALA A 99 -5.97 -6.36 11.20
CA ALA A 99 -5.77 -5.02 11.75
C ALA A 99 -7.03 -4.52 12.46
N VAL A 100 -8.20 -4.72 11.86
CA VAL A 100 -9.49 -4.36 12.48
C VAL A 100 -9.81 -5.25 13.67
N ALA A 101 -9.58 -6.56 13.57
CA ALA A 101 -9.82 -7.47 14.68
C ALA A 101 -8.92 -7.18 15.91
N SER A 102 -7.72 -6.63 15.70
CA SER A 102 -6.77 -6.32 16.77
C SER A 102 -7.04 -5.01 17.52
N ASP A 103 -7.86 -4.13 16.94
CA ASP A 103 -8.07 -2.76 17.41
C ASP A 103 -9.55 -2.37 17.20
N PRO A 104 -10.41 -2.55 18.21
CA PRO A 104 -11.84 -2.27 18.10
C PRO A 104 -12.15 -0.81 17.74
N ASP A 105 -11.30 0.13 18.17
CA ASP A 105 -11.47 1.56 17.90
C ASP A 105 -11.14 1.92 16.43
N ARG A 106 -10.48 1.00 15.71
CA ARG A 106 -10.16 1.17 14.29
C ARG A 106 -11.39 1.33 13.41
N LEU A 107 -12.53 0.75 13.81
CA LEU A 107 -13.80 0.91 13.09
C LEU A 107 -14.24 2.37 12.96
N HIS A 108 -13.73 3.26 13.82
CA HIS A 108 -14.04 4.69 13.82
C HIS A 108 -12.93 5.57 13.22
N GLN A 109 -11.86 4.96 12.70
CA GLN A 109 -10.74 5.67 12.07
C GLN A 109 -10.90 5.74 10.55
N ASP A 110 -10.14 6.65 9.93
CA ASP A 110 -10.08 6.81 8.47
C ASP A 110 -9.29 5.64 7.83
N PRO A 111 -9.91 4.84 6.95
CA PRO A 111 -9.26 3.70 6.31
C PRO A 111 -8.21 4.11 5.27
N LYS A 112 -8.25 5.34 4.75
CA LYS A 112 -7.37 5.81 3.68
C LYS A 112 -5.89 5.60 4.01
N GLU A 113 -5.43 6.17 5.11
CA GLU A 113 -4.01 6.15 5.47
C GLU A 113 -3.50 4.72 5.67
N PHE A 114 -4.35 3.84 6.22
CA PHE A 114 -4.02 2.44 6.41
C PHE A 114 -3.94 1.65 5.10
N LEU A 115 -4.90 1.84 4.20
CA LEU A 115 -4.91 1.18 2.91
C LEU A 115 -3.74 1.66 2.04
N LEU A 116 -3.46 2.97 2.05
CA LEU A 116 -2.26 3.50 1.38
C LEU A 116 -0.97 2.94 2.00
N ASP A 117 -0.92 2.73 3.32
CA ASP A 117 0.23 2.09 4.00
C ASP A 117 0.42 0.62 3.58
N LEU A 118 -0.65 -0.07 3.21
CA LEU A 118 -0.64 -1.39 2.56
C LEU A 118 -0.48 -1.31 1.04
N GLY A 119 -0.23 -0.10 0.52
CA GLY A 119 0.05 0.22 -0.88
C GLY A 119 -1.14 0.14 -1.83
N PHE A 120 -2.37 0.12 -1.31
CA PHE A 120 -3.53 0.36 -2.17
C PHE A 120 -3.41 1.74 -2.84
N GLU A 121 -3.97 1.86 -4.03
CA GLU A 121 -4.02 3.10 -4.79
C GLU A 121 -5.47 3.48 -5.07
N GLU A 122 -5.75 4.78 -5.17
CA GLU A 122 -7.05 5.27 -5.63
C GLU A 122 -7.21 4.94 -7.12
N TYR A 123 -8.29 4.25 -7.48
CA TYR A 123 -8.56 3.79 -8.83
C TYR A 123 -9.99 4.12 -9.26
N ASN A 124 -10.16 4.55 -10.51
CA ASN A 124 -11.48 4.77 -11.09
C ASN A 124 -11.93 3.50 -11.84
N SER A 125 -12.87 2.76 -11.25
CA SER A 125 -13.50 1.58 -11.82
C SER A 125 -14.90 1.94 -12.31
N GLY A 126 -15.08 2.06 -13.64
CA GLY A 126 -16.41 2.30 -14.22
C GLY A 126 -17.09 3.61 -13.79
N GLY A 127 -16.33 4.65 -13.41
CA GLY A 127 -16.87 5.92 -12.90
C GLY A 127 -16.92 6.01 -11.37
N VAL A 128 -16.65 4.92 -10.68
CA VAL A 128 -16.59 4.84 -9.22
C VAL A 128 -15.15 4.85 -8.74
N MET A 129 -14.86 5.64 -7.70
CA MET A 129 -13.54 5.62 -7.07
C MET A 129 -13.48 4.50 -6.03
N VAL A 130 -12.45 3.67 -6.10
CA VAL A 130 -12.18 2.56 -5.18
C VAL A 130 -10.70 2.55 -4.78
N TYR A 131 -10.35 1.72 -3.81
CA TYR A 131 -8.95 1.37 -3.54
C TYR A 131 -8.60 0.07 -4.27
N ARG A 132 -7.45 0.03 -4.95
CA ARG A 132 -7.00 -1.12 -5.73
C ARG A 132 -5.57 -1.49 -5.40
N ILE A 133 -5.29 -2.78 -5.45
CA ILE A 133 -3.94 -3.34 -5.50
C ILE A 133 -3.89 -4.43 -6.58
N ASP A 134 -2.84 -4.40 -7.40
CA ASP A 134 -2.66 -5.29 -8.55
C ASP A 134 -1.54 -6.31 -8.27
N ASP A 135 -1.77 -7.58 -8.60
CA ASP A 135 -0.71 -8.59 -8.69
C ASP A 135 -0.23 -8.65 -10.15
N PRO A 136 0.93 -8.06 -10.49
CA PRO A 136 1.42 -7.99 -11.86
C PRO A 136 1.83 -9.36 -12.42
N SER A 137 2.03 -10.38 -11.57
CA SER A 137 2.43 -11.72 -12.01
C SER A 137 1.25 -12.51 -12.55
N THR A 138 0.06 -12.32 -11.98
CA THR A 138 -1.16 -13.03 -12.37
C THR A 138 -2.17 -12.15 -13.11
N GLY A 139 -1.98 -10.82 -13.08
CA GLY A 139 -2.95 -9.83 -13.55
C GLY A 139 -4.20 -9.76 -12.69
N GLN A 140 -4.22 -10.40 -11.51
CA GLN A 140 -5.31 -10.28 -10.57
C GLN A 140 -5.26 -8.94 -9.85
N GLN A 141 -6.41 -8.51 -9.35
CA GLN A 141 -6.54 -7.29 -8.56
C GLN A 141 -7.39 -7.56 -7.32
N LEU A 142 -7.09 -6.86 -6.22
CA LEU A 142 -7.95 -6.80 -5.04
C LEU A 142 -8.50 -5.38 -4.96
N LEU A 143 -9.82 -5.26 -5.01
CA LEU A 143 -10.54 -4.01 -4.86
C LEU A 143 -11.09 -3.91 -3.44
N VAL A 144 -11.02 -2.70 -2.89
CA VAL A 144 -11.62 -2.28 -1.63
C VAL A 144 -12.56 -1.13 -1.93
N PHE A 145 -13.84 -1.30 -1.58
CA PHE A 145 -14.91 -0.33 -1.79
C PHE A 145 -15.77 -0.22 -0.53
N ASP A 146 -16.72 0.72 -0.53
CA ASP A 146 -17.72 0.85 0.53
C ASP A 146 -18.80 -0.26 0.46
N ASN A 147 -19.66 -0.34 1.46
CA ASN A 147 -20.70 -1.37 1.58
C ASN A 147 -21.89 -1.18 0.63
N GLU A 148 -21.88 -0.10 -0.17
CA GLU A 148 -22.83 0.12 -1.26
C GLU A 148 -22.24 -0.36 -2.60
N GLY A 149 -20.94 -0.67 -2.66
CA GLY A 149 -20.24 -1.01 -3.90
C GLY A 149 -19.96 0.20 -4.78
N ASP A 150 -20.16 1.40 -4.25
CA ASP A 150 -20.32 2.65 -5.02
C ASP A 150 -19.23 3.68 -4.71
N GLY A 151 -18.22 3.34 -3.91
CA GLY A 151 -17.18 4.30 -3.57
C GLY A 151 -16.00 3.84 -2.73
N ILE A 152 -15.23 4.84 -2.29
CA ILE A 152 -14.17 4.69 -1.31
C ILE A 152 -14.82 4.63 0.08
N PRO A 153 -14.48 3.64 0.92
CA PRO A 153 -15.04 3.51 2.27
C PRO A 153 -14.68 4.73 3.13
N ALA A 154 -15.68 5.31 3.79
CA ALA A 154 -15.49 6.42 4.72
C ALA A 154 -14.97 5.94 6.08
N THR A 155 -15.36 4.73 6.48
CA THR A 155 -14.91 4.08 7.71
C THR A 155 -14.47 2.65 7.42
N PHE A 156 -13.72 2.04 8.34
CA PHE A 156 -13.40 0.61 8.24
C PHE A 156 -14.64 -0.27 8.25
N ALA A 157 -15.73 0.14 8.91
CA ALA A 157 -16.98 -0.63 8.95
C ALA A 157 -17.66 -0.73 7.57
N ASP A 158 -17.33 0.19 6.66
CA ASP A 158 -17.87 0.22 5.30
C ASP A 158 -17.02 -0.62 4.33
N ILE A 159 -15.84 -1.12 4.75
CA ILE A 159 -14.95 -1.85 3.84
C ILE A 159 -15.58 -3.16 3.39
N GLU A 160 -15.67 -3.29 2.07
CA GLU A 160 -15.84 -4.54 1.35
C GLU A 160 -14.64 -4.82 0.45
N MET A 161 -14.33 -6.10 0.28
CA MET A 161 -13.12 -6.57 -0.43
C MET A 161 -13.44 -7.71 -1.39
N ALA A 162 -13.12 -7.50 -2.67
CA ALA A 162 -13.30 -8.49 -3.72
C ALA A 162 -12.05 -8.64 -4.59
N ARG A 163 -11.75 -9.88 -4.97
CA ARG A 163 -10.65 -10.21 -5.88
C ARG A 163 -11.19 -10.35 -7.28
N TYR A 164 -10.46 -9.88 -8.28
CA TYR A 164 -10.82 -10.00 -9.68
C TYR A 164 -9.66 -10.57 -10.50
N GLY A 165 -9.98 -11.23 -11.60
CA GLY A 165 -9.03 -11.69 -12.59
C GLY A 165 -8.61 -10.57 -13.53
N ALA A 166 -7.64 -10.88 -14.40
CA ALA A 166 -7.18 -9.97 -15.45
C ALA A 166 -8.28 -9.61 -16.47
N ASP A 167 -9.32 -10.43 -16.55
CA ASP A 167 -10.52 -10.25 -17.36
C ASP A 167 -11.65 -9.54 -16.60
N GLU A 168 -11.35 -8.97 -15.44
CA GLU A 168 -12.31 -8.33 -14.53
C GLU A 168 -13.40 -9.27 -14.02
N SER A 169 -13.23 -10.59 -14.16
CA SER A 169 -14.12 -11.57 -13.55
C SER A 169 -13.91 -11.64 -12.04
N LEU A 170 -14.99 -11.78 -11.28
CA LEU A 170 -14.91 -11.93 -9.83
C LEU A 170 -14.29 -13.29 -9.45
N LEU A 171 -13.24 -13.26 -8.62
CA LEU A 171 -12.50 -14.43 -8.15
C LEU A 171 -12.84 -14.76 -6.69
N GLY A 172 -13.91 -15.53 -6.51
CA GLY A 172 -14.44 -15.91 -5.19
C GLY A 172 -15.30 -14.81 -4.57
N PRO A 173 -15.84 -15.04 -3.36
CA PRO A 173 -16.81 -14.11 -2.79
C PRO A 173 -16.15 -12.81 -2.30
N ALA A 174 -16.91 -11.72 -2.41
CA ALA A 174 -16.65 -10.49 -1.69
C ALA A 174 -16.81 -10.75 -0.17
N ILE A 175 -16.03 -10.03 0.63
CA ILE A 175 -16.15 -10.09 2.10
C ILE A 175 -16.18 -8.70 2.70
N ASP A 176 -16.87 -8.57 3.83
CA ASP A 176 -16.84 -7.36 4.65
C ASP A 176 -15.58 -7.32 5.53
N ILE A 177 -15.41 -6.22 6.26
CA ILE A 177 -14.31 -6.04 7.19
C ILE A 177 -14.27 -7.05 8.35
N HIS A 178 -15.38 -7.74 8.61
CA HIS A 178 -15.48 -8.81 9.61
C HIS A 178 -15.20 -10.20 9.02
N GLY A 179 -14.89 -10.29 7.73
CA GLY A 179 -14.66 -11.54 7.01
C GLY A 179 -15.95 -12.31 6.72
N LYS A 180 -17.13 -11.69 6.86
CA LYS A 180 -18.40 -12.27 6.44
C LYS A 180 -18.54 -12.11 4.94
N LEU A 181 -19.19 -13.09 4.31
CA LEU A 181 -19.48 -13.03 2.89
C LEU A 181 -20.50 -11.92 2.63
N VAL A 182 -20.16 -11.02 1.71
CA VAL A 182 -21.11 -10.06 1.12
C VAL A 182 -21.70 -10.75 -0.12
N TYR A 183 -23.00 -10.62 -0.32
CA TYR A 183 -23.87 -11.48 -1.13
C TYR A 183 -23.29 -12.12 -2.42
N PRO A 184 -23.68 -13.38 -2.74
CA PRO A 184 -23.21 -14.15 -3.91
C PRO A 184 -24.06 -13.99 -5.19
N ASP A 185 -24.94 -12.99 -5.29
CA ASP A 185 -25.94 -12.90 -6.36
C ASP A 185 -25.52 -12.01 -7.54
N LEU A 186 -24.39 -12.37 -8.18
CA LEU A 186 -24.06 -11.99 -9.56
C LEU A 186 -24.02 -13.23 -10.45
#